data_AF-A0A6B3G8N1-F1
#
_entry.id   AF-A0A6B3G8N1-F1
#
_cell.length_a   1.000
_cell.length_b   1.000
_cell.length_c   1.000
_cell.angle_alpha   90.00
_cell.angle_beta   90.00
_cell.angle_gamma   90.00
#
_symmetry.space_group_name_H-M   'P 1'
#
loop_
_entity.id
_entity.type
_entity.pdbx_description
1 polymer ?
#
loop_
_entity_poly.entity_id
_entity_poly.type
_entity_poly.pdbx_seq_one_letter_code
_entity_poly.pdbx_strand_id
1 'polypeptide(L)' 'EDFVERDLAADPMEQFARWFRQVAVGGVLHEPNAMIVSTADADGRPSSRTVLLKQYDDRGFVFFTNYDSRKGRELTANP' A
#
# COMPACT_ATOMS: atom_id res chain seq x y z
N GLU A 1 2.86 -13.82 -20.51
CA GLU A 1 3.69 -14.40 -19.44
C GLU A 1 2.73 -15.12 -18.51
N ASP A 2 3.03 -16.36 -18.16
CA ASP A 2 2.24 -17.11 -17.20
C ASP A 2 2.60 -16.65 -15.78
N PHE A 3 1.60 -16.49 -14.92
CA PHE A 3 1.80 -16.10 -13.52
C PHE A 3 1.69 -17.35 -12.64
N VAL A 4 2.83 -17.99 -12.36
CA VAL A 4 2.90 -19.25 -11.60
C VAL A 4 3.75 -19.13 -10.35
N GLU A 5 3.46 -19.96 -9.35
CA GLU A 5 4.05 -19.87 -8.00
C GLU A 5 5.58 -20.02 -8.00
N ARG A 6 6.12 -20.80 -8.94
CA ARG A 6 7.56 -21.06 -9.06
C ARG A 6 8.38 -19.79 -9.41
N ASP A 7 7.73 -18.79 -10.00
CA ASP A 7 8.39 -17.56 -10.46
C ASP A 7 8.33 -16.44 -9.40
N LEU A 8 7.61 -16.68 -8.29
CA LEU A 8 7.51 -15.73 -7.18
C LEU A 8 8.78 -15.74 -6.33
N ALA A 9 9.14 -14.57 -5.81
CA ALA A 9 10.13 -14.45 -4.75
C ALA A 9 9.63 -15.17 -3.49
N ALA A 10 10.57 -15.73 -2.72
CA ALA A 10 10.24 -16.41 -1.46
C ALA A 10 9.75 -15.42 -0.38
N ASP A 11 10.23 -14.18 -0.42
CA ASP A 11 9.82 -13.11 0.49
C ASP A 11 8.77 -12.19 -0.18
N PRO A 12 7.64 -11.90 0.49
CA PRO A 12 6.57 -11.08 -0.09
C PRO A 12 6.99 -9.61 -0.31
N MET A 13 7.86 -9.05 0.53
CA MET A 13 8.37 -7.68 0.35
C MET A 13 9.36 -7.62 -0.82
N GLU A 14 10.15 -8.67 -1.03
CA GLU A 14 10.97 -8.81 -2.23
C GLU A 14 10.08 -8.91 -3.48
N GLN A 15 9.01 -9.71 -3.45
CA GLN A 15 8.08 -9.82 -4.57
C GLN A 15 7.42 -8.47 -4.89
N PHE A 16 6.97 -7.74 -3.87
CA PHE A 16 6.45 -6.39 -4.02
C PHE A 16 7.51 -5.47 -4.67
N ALA A 17 8.75 -5.47 -4.19
CA ALA A 17 9.82 -4.62 -4.71
C ALA A 17 10.17 -4.93 -6.18
N ARG A 18 10.05 -6.20 -6.60
CA ARG A 18 10.19 -6.60 -8.01
C ARG A 18 9.10 -5.98 -8.87
N TRP A 19 7.83 -6.15 -8.51
CA TRP A 19 6.70 -5.57 -9.26
C TRP A 19 6.70 -4.05 -9.25
N PHE A 20 6.95 -3.43 -8.10
CA PHE A 20 6.95 -1.99 -7.97
C PHE A 20 8.03 -1.33 -8.83
N ARG A 21 9.24 -1.90 -8.88
CA ARG A 21 10.31 -1.39 -9.77
C ARG A 21 9.95 -1.53 -11.25
N GLN A 22 9.31 -2.62 -11.65
CA GLN A 22 8.89 -2.82 -13.05
C GLN A 22 7.97 -1.69 -13.52
N VAL A 23 6.97 -1.32 -12.71
CA VAL A 23 6.03 -0.24 -13.07
C VAL A 23 6.63 1.15 -12.89
N ALA A 24 7.48 1.36 -11.87
CA ALA A 24 8.08 2.66 -11.60
C ALA A 24 9.13 3.07 -12.64
N VAL A 25 9.94 2.12 -13.13
CA VAL A 25 10.96 2.37 -14.17
C VAL A 25 10.34 2.36 -15.57
N GLY A 26 9.32 1.54 -15.79
CA GLY A 26 8.72 1.38 -17.11
C GLY A 26 7.97 2.61 -17.63
N GLY A 27 7.63 3.58 -16.77
CA GLY A 27 6.91 4.80 -17.17
C GLY A 27 5.51 4.55 -17.72
N VAL A 28 4.99 3.34 -17.57
CA VAL A 28 3.70 2.89 -18.14
C VAL A 28 2.52 3.38 -17.31
N LEU A 29 2.73 3.66 -16.02
CA LEU A 29 1.69 4.05 -15.08
C LEU A 29 1.94 5.47 -14.55
N HIS A 30 0.89 6.28 -14.56
CA HIS A 30 0.89 7.57 -13.87
C HIS A 30 0.75 7.33 -12.36
N GLU A 31 1.64 7.94 -11.56
CA GLU A 31 1.71 7.79 -10.10
C GLU A 31 1.74 6.32 -9.61
N PRO A 32 2.80 5.55 -9.91
CA PRO A 32 2.88 4.13 -9.53
C PRO A 32 2.87 3.89 -8.01
N ASN A 33 3.09 4.93 -7.21
CA ASN A 33 3.03 4.88 -5.75
C ASN A 33 1.64 5.24 -5.18
N ALA A 34 0.62 5.49 -6.01
CA ALA A 34 -0.74 5.65 -5.53
C ALA A 34 -1.31 4.31 -5.05
N MET A 35 -1.92 4.31 -3.87
CA MET A 35 -2.58 3.13 -3.28
C MET A 35 -3.88 3.51 -2.57
N ILE A 36 -4.81 2.57 -2.48
CA ILE A 36 -6.05 2.73 -1.71
C ILE A 36 -5.83 2.20 -0.31
N VAL A 37 -6.01 3.07 0.70
CA VAL A 37 -6.01 2.67 2.10
C VAL A 37 -7.44 2.67 2.62
N SER A 38 -7.87 1.53 3.15
CA SER A 38 -9.15 1.39 3.83
C SER A 38 -8.93 1.36 5.34
N THR A 39 -9.71 2.12 6.08
CA THR A 39 -9.75 2.13 7.55
C THR A 39 -11.20 1.95 7.98
N ALA A 40 -11.44 1.55 9.23
CA ALA A 40 -12.79 1.38 9.74
C ALA A 40 -12.97 2.15 11.05
N ASP A 41 -14.19 2.66 11.27
CA ASP A 41 -14.55 3.23 12.57
C ASP A 41 -14.69 2.13 13.65
N ALA A 42 -15.00 2.54 14.88
CA ALA A 42 -15.18 1.63 16.01
C ALA A 42 -16.36 0.65 15.85
N ASP A 43 -17.33 0.98 14.97
CA ASP A 43 -18.44 0.09 14.62
C ASP A 43 -18.08 -0.86 13.46
N GLY A 44 -16.84 -0.80 12.96
CA GLY A 44 -16.38 -1.59 11.82
C GLY A 44 -16.86 -1.07 10.46
N ARG A 45 -17.40 0.16 10.37
CA ARG A 45 -17.81 0.72 9.07
C ARG A 45 -16.58 1.22 8.30
N PRO A 46 -16.31 0.69 7.10
CA PRO A 46 -15.11 1.04 6.35
C PRO A 46 -15.24 2.39 5.65
N SER A 47 -14.10 3.04 5.44
CA SER A 47 -13.93 4.13 4.48
C SER A 47 -12.59 4.03 3.76
N SER A 48 -12.57 4.38 2.47
CA SER A 48 -11.41 4.22 1.58
C SER A 48 -11.04 5.53 0.90
N ARG A 49 -9.76 5.69 0.58
CA ARG A 49 -9.23 6.86 -0.14
C ARG A 49 -7.87 6.54 -0.75
N THR A 50 -7.51 7.28 -1.80
CA THR A 50 -6.16 7.27 -2.36
C THR A 50 -5.18 7.96 -1.40
N VAL A 51 -4.03 7.34 -1.21
CA VAL A 51 -2.84 7.92 -0.56
C VAL A 51 -1.61 7.57 -1.41
N LEU A 52 -0.49 8.22 -1.12
CA LEU A 52 0.78 7.92 -1.77
C LEU A 52 1.67 7.10 -0.83
N LEU A 53 2.12 5.94 -1.31
CA LEU A 53 3.21 5.18 -0.74
C LEU A 53 4.49 6.03 -0.77
N LYS A 54 5.14 6.15 0.38
CA LYS A 54 6.37 6.94 0.55
C LYS A 54 7.60 6.08 0.78
N GLN A 55 7.44 4.97 1.50
CA GLN A 55 8.50 4.01 1.76
C GLN A 55 7.88 2.62 1.94
N TYR A 56 8.68 1.59 1.68
CA TYR A 56 8.40 0.23 2.10
C TYR A 56 9.72 -0.42 2.54
N ASP A 57 9.67 -1.22 3.60
CA ASP A 57 10.79 -2.01 4.10
C ASP A 57 10.28 -3.35 4.65
N ASP A 58 11.14 -4.10 5.31
CA ASP A 58 10.82 -5.39 5.94
C ASP A 58 9.69 -5.31 7.00
N ARG A 59 9.38 -4.11 7.50
CA ARG A 59 8.28 -3.87 8.45
C ARG A 59 6.96 -3.52 7.77
N GLY A 60 6.95 -3.23 6.48
CA GLY A 60 5.75 -2.97 5.68
C GLY A 60 5.76 -1.62 4.95
N PHE A 61 4.56 -1.06 4.75
CA PHE A 61 4.33 0.12 3.90
C PHE A 61 4.14 1.40 4.72
N VAL A 62 4.72 2.50 4.25
CA VAL A 62 4.66 3.81 4.91
C VAL A 62 3.97 4.84 4.00
N PHE A 63 3.00 5.56 4.56
CA PHE A 63 2.38 6.73 3.96
C PHE A 63 2.24 7.84 5.01
N PHE A 64 2.12 9.08 4.55
CA PHE A 64 1.89 10.24 5.43
C PHE A 64 0.48 10.79 5.26
N THR A 65 -0.09 11.32 6.33
CA THR A 65 -1.41 11.91 6.32
C THR A 65 -1.59 12.92 7.46
N ASN A 66 -2.74 13.57 7.50
CA ASN A 66 -3.13 14.40 8.64
C ASN A 66 -3.75 13.52 9.75
N TYR A 67 -3.19 13.59 10.96
CA TYR A 67 -3.64 12.85 12.14
C TYR A 67 -5.10 13.16 12.54
N ASP A 68 -5.58 14.39 12.31
CA ASP A 68 -6.96 14.79 12.63
C ASP A 68 -7.98 14.36 11.56
N SER A 69 -7.50 13.86 10.42
CA SER A 69 -8.38 13.38 9.36
C SER A 69 -9.20 12.18 9.82
N ARG A 70 -10.30 11.91 9.11
CA ARG A 70 -11.15 10.73 9.38
C ARG A 70 -10.32 9.43 9.52
N LYS A 71 -9.39 9.17 8.58
CA LYS A 71 -8.54 7.97 8.61
C LYS A 71 -7.58 7.94 9.81
N GLY A 72 -7.08 9.10 10.25
CA GLY A 72 -6.17 9.19 11.39
C GLY A 72 -6.88 8.87 12.70
N ARG A 73 -8.10 9.38 12.85
CA ARG A 73 -8.99 9.05 13.97
C ARG A 73 -9.42 7.58 13.95
N GLU A 74 -9.78 7.05 12.77
CA GLU A 74 -10.11 5.62 12.59
C GLU A 74 -8.92 4.71 12.96
N LEU A 75 -7.70 4.99 12.46
CA LEU A 75 -6.50 4.21 12.81
C LEU A 75 -6.11 4.30 14.29
N THR A 76 -6.34 5.45 14.93
CA THR A 76 -6.10 5.59 16.37
C THR A 76 -7.02 4.69 17.19
N ALA A 77 -8.27 4.52 16.73
CA ALA A 77 -9.27 3.70 17.42
C ALA A 77 -9.20 2.21 17.02
N ASN A 78 -8.79 1.92 15.78
CA ASN A 78 -8.78 0.59 15.16
C ASN A 78 -7.59 0.47 14.18
N PRO A 79 -6.39 0.12 14.68
CA PRO A 79 -5.16 0.04 13.89
C PRO A 79 -5.08 -1.20 12.99
#